data_AF-A0A838IZA0-F1
#
_entry.id   AF-A0A838IZA0-F1
#
_cell.length_a   1.000
_cell.length_b   1.000
_cell.length_c   1.000
_cell.angle_alpha   90.00
_cell.angle_beta   90.00
_cell.angle_gamma   90.00
#
_symmetry.space_group_name_H-M   'P 1'
#
loop_
_entity.id
_entity.type
_entity.pdbx_description
1 polymer ?
#
loop_
_entity_poly.entity_id
_entity_poly.type
_entity_poly.pdbx_seq_one_letter_code
_entity_poly.pdbx_strand_id
1 'polypeptide(L)'
;MLLTLVNTPIAAADRVDAAPPSGPAIEARQEGVWRFLSVRDVARALGAPVDQRNGVLTLRSGTGVLTVFERSPDALWQPAGYPVADEFSAAAPVLIFEGVWYLPEDMVGVLGVVVQGDTVRLPDGALRTLSISRPALAADTGAVEVLDLGPGVQALRLYAASASGPDTVSLLAVDLGLLALAYPEQRAALDAQLRDLHADKVLFLVITSLGPAVWDPAIYVVQDDLEVLLRAPLTVQILEGDPNALRPGAPVAAVAFLPSSFDLRRPVQVRWAGASGTLLLRR
;
A
#
# COMPACT_ATOMS: atom_id res chain seq x y z
N MET A 1 17.65 41.27 -49.55
CA MET A 1 18.21 40.08 -50.22
C MET A 1 17.96 38.91 -49.28
N LEU A 2 17.16 37.95 -49.75
CA LEU A 2 16.67 36.77 -49.04
C LEU A 2 17.73 35.65 -48.94
N LEU A 3 17.44 34.64 -48.10
CA LEU A 3 17.91 33.23 -48.12
C LEU A 3 19.30 32.97 -47.48
N THR A 4 19.57 31.95 -46.65
CA THR A 4 18.83 30.76 -46.17
C THR A 4 19.52 30.24 -44.89
N LEU A 5 18.79 29.98 -43.80
CA LEU A 5 19.29 29.13 -42.71
C LEU A 5 18.77 27.71 -42.95
N VAL A 6 19.68 26.80 -43.27
CA VAL A 6 19.40 25.38 -43.48
C VAL A 6 19.08 24.78 -42.12
N ASN A 7 17.81 24.43 -41.93
CA ASN A 7 17.32 23.73 -40.76
C ASN A 7 17.52 22.23 -41.01
N THR A 8 18.57 21.65 -40.44
CA THR A 8 18.78 20.20 -40.46
C THR A 8 17.88 19.58 -39.37
N PRO A 9 16.87 18.77 -39.70
CA PRO A 9 16.12 18.06 -38.67
C PRO A 9 17.04 17.03 -38.00
N ILE A 10 17.21 17.17 -36.67
CA ILE A 10 17.77 16.12 -35.82
C ILE A 10 16.83 14.92 -35.96
N ALA A 11 17.38 13.82 -36.46
CA ALA A 11 16.68 12.56 -36.60
C ALA A 11 16.02 12.20 -35.25
N ALA A 12 14.70 12.02 -35.27
CA ALA A 12 13.97 11.43 -34.18
C ALA A 12 14.60 10.06 -33.90
N ALA A 13 15.20 9.93 -32.72
CA ALA A 13 15.69 8.66 -32.23
C ALA A 13 14.55 7.62 -32.32
N ASP A 14 14.86 6.48 -32.92
CA ASP A 14 14.00 5.30 -33.00
C ASP A 14 13.29 5.08 -31.65
N ARG A 15 11.99 5.39 -31.60
CA ARG A 15 11.09 4.66 -30.72
C ARG A 15 11.04 3.25 -31.29
N VAL A 16 11.87 2.38 -30.75
CA VAL A 16 11.65 0.94 -30.86
C VAL A 16 10.28 0.70 -30.22
N ASP A 17 9.27 0.48 -31.05
CA ASP A 17 7.96 0.00 -30.61
C ASP A 17 8.19 -1.32 -29.86
N ALA A 18 8.26 -1.23 -28.52
CA ALA A 18 8.34 -2.40 -27.68
C ALA A 18 7.09 -3.24 -27.95
N ALA A 19 7.30 -4.49 -28.37
CA ALA A 19 6.20 -5.42 -28.59
C ALA A 19 5.29 -5.43 -27.35
N PRO A 20 3.96 -5.45 -27.51
CA PRO A 20 3.07 -5.47 -26.36
C PRO A 20 3.38 -6.69 -25.48
N PRO A 21 3.28 -6.56 -24.14
CA PRO A 21 3.48 -7.68 -23.24
C PRO A 21 2.53 -8.82 -23.61
N SER A 22 3.04 -10.04 -23.63
CA SER A 22 2.30 -11.23 -24.04
C SER A 22 2.47 -12.33 -23.01
N GLY A 23 1.43 -13.11 -22.76
CA GLY A 23 1.45 -14.18 -21.76
C GLY A 23 0.98 -13.75 -20.36
N PRO A 24 1.03 -14.66 -19.38
CA PRO A 24 0.52 -14.40 -18.02
C PRO A 24 1.34 -13.30 -17.33
N ALA A 25 0.65 -12.46 -16.56
CA ALA A 25 1.30 -11.45 -15.74
C ALA A 25 2.18 -12.10 -14.65
N ILE A 26 3.21 -11.38 -14.23
CA ILE A 26 4.03 -11.72 -13.07
C ILE A 26 3.48 -10.93 -11.88
N GLU A 27 2.99 -11.64 -10.86
CA GLU A 27 2.55 -11.01 -9.63
C GLU A 27 3.73 -10.30 -8.92
N ALA A 28 3.44 -9.12 -8.40
CA ALA A 28 4.37 -8.33 -7.62
C ALA A 28 3.70 -7.68 -6.41
N ARG A 29 4.51 -7.38 -5.41
CA ARG A 29 4.14 -6.62 -4.21
C ARG A 29 5.04 -5.41 -4.04
N GLN A 30 4.49 -4.39 -3.40
CA GLN A 30 5.20 -3.16 -3.09
C GLN A 30 5.22 -2.98 -1.57
N GLU A 31 6.36 -3.19 -0.92
CA GLU A 31 6.54 -2.97 0.53
C GLU A 31 7.50 -1.78 0.73
N GLY A 32 6.99 -0.68 1.28
CA GLY A 32 7.68 0.61 1.26
C GLY A 32 8.15 1.01 -0.14
N VAL A 33 9.45 1.33 -0.28
CA VAL A 33 10.09 1.69 -1.56
C VAL A 33 10.48 0.47 -2.40
N TRP A 34 10.42 -0.73 -1.83
CA TRP A 34 10.91 -1.94 -2.46
C TRP A 34 9.80 -2.68 -3.19
N ARG A 35 10.17 -3.24 -4.33
CA ARG A 35 9.30 -4.05 -5.16
C ARG A 35 9.78 -5.48 -5.14
N PHE A 36 8.83 -6.40 -4.99
CA PHE A 36 9.10 -7.82 -4.92
C PHE A 36 8.27 -8.58 -5.96
N LEU A 37 8.87 -9.59 -6.58
CA LEU A 37 8.24 -10.39 -7.62
C LEU A 37 8.00 -11.81 -7.12
N SER A 38 6.83 -12.36 -7.44
CA SER A 38 6.46 -13.74 -7.12
C SER A 38 7.45 -14.71 -7.75
N VAL A 39 8.16 -15.50 -6.92
CA VAL A 39 9.10 -16.52 -7.39
C VAL A 39 8.41 -17.50 -8.32
N ARG A 40 7.18 -17.89 -7.97
CA ARG A 40 6.41 -18.89 -8.73
C ARG A 40 6.12 -18.40 -10.15
N ASP A 41 5.76 -17.13 -10.30
CA ASP A 41 5.44 -16.57 -11.60
C ASP A 41 6.69 -16.28 -12.44
N VAL A 42 7.75 -15.78 -11.80
CA VAL A 42 9.07 -15.63 -12.44
C VAL A 42 9.57 -16.99 -12.94
N ALA A 43 9.52 -18.02 -12.09
CA ALA A 43 9.94 -19.38 -12.45
C ALA A 43 9.12 -19.95 -13.62
N ARG A 44 7.80 -19.80 -13.58
CA ARG A 44 6.92 -20.21 -14.69
C ARG A 44 7.26 -19.47 -15.98
N ALA A 45 7.50 -18.16 -15.90
CA ALA A 45 7.84 -17.34 -17.05
C ALA A 45 9.19 -17.72 -17.66
N LEU A 46 10.15 -18.13 -16.84
CA LEU A 46 11.47 -18.62 -17.25
C LEU A 46 11.49 -20.10 -17.66
N GLY A 47 10.41 -20.85 -17.43
CA GLY A 47 10.41 -22.32 -17.54
C GLY A 47 11.37 -22.99 -16.54
N ALA A 48 11.65 -22.33 -15.42
CA ALA A 48 12.61 -22.74 -14.40
C ALA A 48 11.94 -23.58 -13.30
N PRO A 49 12.46 -24.77 -12.94
CA PRO A 49 12.00 -25.46 -11.74
C PRO A 49 12.41 -24.72 -10.46
N VAL A 50 11.53 -24.80 -9.47
CA VAL A 50 11.72 -24.29 -8.11
C VAL A 50 11.69 -25.47 -7.14
N ASP A 51 12.70 -25.56 -6.27
CA ASP A 51 12.71 -26.46 -5.13
C ASP A 51 12.73 -25.62 -3.85
N GLN A 52 11.86 -25.94 -2.90
CA GLN A 52 11.73 -25.21 -1.63
C GLN A 52 11.77 -26.22 -0.49
N ARG A 53 12.78 -26.11 0.39
CA ARG A 53 12.95 -27.00 1.55
C ARG A 53 13.62 -26.26 2.70
N ASN A 54 13.12 -26.45 3.92
CA ASN A 54 13.75 -25.98 5.16
C ASN A 54 14.16 -24.50 5.15
N GLY A 55 13.28 -23.60 4.69
CA GLY A 55 13.57 -22.17 4.62
C GLY A 55 14.57 -21.76 3.53
N VAL A 56 14.85 -22.65 2.58
CA VAL A 56 15.69 -22.39 1.40
C VAL A 56 14.86 -22.59 0.15
N LEU A 57 15.02 -21.68 -0.81
CA LEU A 57 14.44 -21.80 -2.14
C LEU A 57 15.54 -21.76 -3.19
N THR A 58 15.51 -22.72 -4.12
CA THR A 58 16.43 -22.80 -5.25
C THR A 58 15.65 -22.71 -6.56
N LEU A 59 16.01 -21.75 -7.40
CA LEU A 59 15.48 -21.55 -8.74
C LEU A 59 16.56 -21.86 -9.77
N ARG A 60 16.30 -22.84 -10.65
CA ARG A 60 17.25 -23.27 -11.68
C ARG A 60 16.76 -22.80 -13.03
N SER A 61 17.46 -21.83 -13.63
CA SER A 61 17.12 -21.27 -14.93
C SER A 61 18.19 -21.59 -15.96
N GLY A 62 17.96 -21.21 -17.22
CA GLY A 62 18.99 -21.30 -18.27
C GLY A 62 20.21 -20.41 -18.02
N THR A 63 20.09 -19.37 -17.20
CA THR A 63 21.19 -18.43 -16.88
C THR A 63 22.01 -18.86 -15.67
N GLY A 64 21.51 -19.81 -14.86
CA GLY A 64 22.19 -20.28 -13.65
C GLY A 64 21.23 -20.74 -12.55
N VAL A 65 21.78 -20.92 -11.35
CA VAL A 65 21.06 -21.36 -10.15
C VAL A 65 21.10 -20.26 -9.10
N LEU A 66 19.91 -19.75 -8.73
CA LEU A 66 19.73 -18.80 -7.64
C LEU A 66 19.24 -19.56 -6.40
N THR A 67 19.93 -19.39 -5.27
CA THR A 67 19.52 -19.93 -3.97
C THR A 67 19.28 -18.78 -3.01
N VAL A 68 18.11 -18.75 -2.38
CA VAL A 68 17.69 -17.68 -1.48
C VAL A 68 17.23 -18.27 -0.15
N PHE A 69 17.33 -17.47 0.91
CA PHE A 69 17.01 -17.89 2.27
C PHE A 69 15.80 -17.12 2.80
N GLU A 70 14.97 -17.80 3.58
CA GLU A 70 13.75 -17.24 4.16
C GLU A 70 14.06 -15.97 4.96
N ARG A 71 13.38 -14.87 4.61
CA ARG A 71 13.49 -13.55 5.28
C ARG A 71 14.91 -13.00 5.35
N SER A 72 15.81 -13.47 4.47
CA SER A 72 17.18 -12.99 4.38
C SER A 72 17.36 -12.08 3.16
N PRO A 73 18.20 -11.03 3.25
CA PRO A 73 18.67 -10.31 2.07
C PRO A 73 19.76 -11.09 1.32
N ASP A 74 20.40 -12.07 1.95
CA ASP A 74 21.52 -12.81 1.38
C ASP A 74 21.05 -13.90 0.41
N ALA A 75 21.82 -14.14 -0.63
CA ALA A 75 21.58 -15.16 -1.65
C ALA A 75 22.87 -15.68 -2.27
N LEU A 76 22.78 -16.86 -2.88
CA LEU A 76 23.84 -17.46 -3.68
C LEU A 76 23.43 -17.47 -5.14
N TRP A 77 24.29 -16.95 -6.02
CA TRP A 77 24.11 -17.02 -7.47
C TRP A 77 25.22 -17.84 -8.11
N GLN A 78 24.86 -18.93 -8.78
CA GLN A 78 25.78 -19.72 -9.60
C GLN A 78 25.44 -19.55 -11.07
N PRO A 79 26.17 -18.70 -11.83
CA PRO A 79 25.93 -18.56 -13.25
C PRO A 79 26.13 -19.88 -14.02
N ALA A 80 25.40 -20.05 -15.11
CA ALA A 80 25.52 -21.25 -15.96
C ALA A 80 26.96 -21.40 -16.49
N GLY A 81 27.54 -22.59 -16.31
CA GLY A 81 28.91 -22.91 -16.72
C GLY A 81 29.98 -22.54 -15.68
N TYR A 82 29.61 -21.96 -14.54
CA TYR A 82 30.55 -21.63 -13.47
C TYR A 82 30.52 -22.69 -12.35
N PRO A 83 31.67 -23.08 -11.79
CA PRO A 83 31.76 -24.18 -10.82
C PRO A 83 31.37 -23.80 -9.40
N VAL A 84 31.35 -22.51 -9.06
CA VAL A 84 31.14 -21.99 -7.70
C VAL A 84 30.06 -20.92 -7.73
N ALA A 85 29.27 -20.85 -6.66
CA ALA A 85 28.29 -19.80 -6.45
C ALA A 85 28.93 -18.59 -5.77
N ASP A 86 28.56 -17.40 -6.20
CA ASP A 86 28.91 -16.14 -5.56
C ASP A 86 27.85 -15.74 -4.55
N GLU A 87 28.28 -15.24 -3.39
CA GLU A 87 27.38 -14.67 -2.38
C GLU A 87 27.09 -13.21 -2.70
N PHE A 88 25.85 -12.78 -2.53
CA PHE A 88 25.47 -11.38 -2.62
C PHE A 88 24.29 -11.07 -1.69
N SER A 89 24.14 -9.80 -1.33
CA SER A 89 23.00 -9.30 -0.56
C SER A 89 22.16 -8.38 -1.41
N ALA A 90 20.84 -8.59 -1.39
CA ALA A 90 19.87 -7.71 -2.00
C ALA A 90 19.58 -6.48 -1.12
N ALA A 91 18.97 -5.47 -1.72
CA ALA A 91 18.60 -4.23 -1.05
C ALA A 91 17.48 -4.40 0.00
N ALA A 92 16.73 -5.51 -0.07
CA ALA A 92 15.69 -5.88 0.87
C ALA A 92 15.72 -7.39 1.15
N PRO A 93 15.23 -7.86 2.32
CA PRO A 93 15.09 -9.28 2.59
C PRO A 93 13.98 -9.92 1.76
N VAL A 94 14.11 -11.20 1.45
CA VAL A 94 13.03 -11.98 0.81
C VAL A 94 11.73 -11.88 1.61
N LEU A 95 10.63 -11.58 0.92
CA LEU A 95 9.31 -11.48 1.51
C LEU A 95 8.57 -12.81 1.38
N ILE A 96 7.92 -13.24 2.47
CA ILE A 96 7.00 -14.38 2.45
C ILE A 96 5.64 -13.88 2.88
N PHE A 97 4.68 -13.90 1.96
CA PHE A 97 3.31 -13.47 2.20
C PHE A 97 2.34 -14.59 1.83
N GLU A 98 1.47 -14.98 2.76
CA GLU A 98 0.52 -16.11 2.59
C GLU A 98 1.19 -17.40 2.08
N GLY A 99 2.44 -17.65 2.52
CA GLY A 99 3.23 -18.80 2.10
C GLY A 99 3.84 -18.70 0.69
N VAL A 100 3.66 -17.58 0.00
CA VAL A 100 4.26 -17.30 -1.32
C VAL A 100 5.56 -16.52 -1.12
N TRP A 101 6.59 -16.93 -1.84
CA TRP A 101 7.90 -16.28 -1.84
C TRP A 101 7.97 -15.15 -2.87
N TYR A 102 8.47 -14.02 -2.43
CA TYR A 102 8.65 -12.81 -3.22
C TYR A 102 10.10 -12.33 -3.12
N LEU A 103 10.75 -12.18 -4.27
CA LEU A 103 12.15 -11.74 -4.32
C LEU A 103 12.25 -10.25 -4.65
N PRO A 104 13.17 -9.53 -4.01
CA PRO A 104 13.56 -8.18 -4.43
C PRO A 104 13.92 -8.12 -5.93
N GLU A 105 13.65 -6.97 -6.54
CA GLU A 105 13.92 -6.72 -7.97
C GLU A 105 15.39 -6.95 -8.38
N ASP A 106 16.33 -6.54 -7.56
CA ASP A 106 17.77 -6.76 -7.78
C ASP A 106 18.15 -8.25 -7.69
N MET A 107 17.48 -9.02 -6.83
CA MET A 107 17.71 -10.45 -6.69
C MET A 107 17.18 -11.25 -7.89
N VAL A 108 16.06 -10.86 -8.50
CA VAL A 108 15.63 -11.47 -9.79
C VAL A 108 16.48 -11.00 -10.97
N GLY A 109 17.13 -9.84 -10.83
CA GLY A 109 18.04 -9.27 -11.83
C GLY A 109 19.16 -10.22 -12.25
N VAL A 110 19.70 -11.02 -11.32
CA VAL A 110 20.78 -12.00 -11.62
C VAL A 110 20.33 -13.09 -12.58
N LEU A 111 19.02 -13.36 -12.67
CA LEU A 111 18.43 -14.31 -13.62
C LEU A 111 18.30 -13.72 -15.03
N GLY A 112 18.63 -12.44 -15.22
CA GLY A 112 18.42 -11.68 -16.46
C GLY A 112 17.00 -11.10 -16.58
N VAL A 113 16.24 -11.08 -15.49
CA VAL A 113 14.91 -10.46 -15.43
C VAL A 113 15.06 -8.97 -15.17
N VAL A 114 14.50 -8.13 -16.03
CA VAL A 114 14.59 -6.67 -15.92
C VAL A 114 13.20 -6.07 -15.78
N VAL A 115 12.97 -5.32 -14.71
CA VAL A 115 11.70 -4.63 -14.46
C VAL A 115 11.77 -3.21 -15.00
N GLN A 116 10.73 -2.78 -15.72
CA GLN A 116 10.62 -1.47 -16.34
C GLN A 116 9.19 -0.95 -16.18
N GLY A 117 8.97 -0.08 -15.18
CA GLY A 117 7.63 0.40 -14.85
C GLY A 117 6.72 -0.78 -14.47
N ASP A 118 5.65 -0.97 -15.25
CA ASP A 118 4.68 -2.07 -15.07
C ASP A 118 4.94 -3.26 -16.01
N THR A 119 6.16 -3.36 -16.56
CA THR A 119 6.56 -4.46 -17.45
C THR A 119 7.80 -5.18 -16.93
N VAL A 120 7.92 -6.46 -17.29
CA VAL A 120 9.06 -7.32 -16.98
C VAL A 120 9.59 -7.87 -18.29
N ARG A 121 10.88 -7.65 -18.56
CA ARG A 121 11.60 -8.26 -19.68
C ARG A 121 12.37 -9.48 -19.20
N LEU A 122 12.10 -10.61 -19.83
CA LEU A 122 12.76 -11.89 -19.56
C LEU A 122 14.08 -12.00 -20.35
N PRO A 123 14.96 -12.96 -20.00
CA PRO A 123 16.25 -13.16 -20.68
C PRO A 123 16.12 -13.52 -22.17
N ASP A 124 15.00 -14.13 -22.57
CA ASP A 124 14.67 -14.44 -23.97
C ASP A 124 14.15 -13.23 -24.76
N GLY A 125 14.08 -12.06 -24.11
CA GLY A 125 13.55 -10.82 -24.67
C GLY A 125 12.02 -10.70 -24.59
N ALA A 126 11.31 -11.71 -24.10
CA ALA A 126 9.86 -11.66 -23.99
C ALA A 126 9.43 -10.67 -22.90
N LEU A 127 8.33 -9.97 -23.17
CA LEU A 127 7.75 -8.99 -22.25
C LEU A 127 6.52 -9.58 -21.55
N ARG A 128 6.45 -9.40 -20.24
CA ARG A 128 5.33 -9.74 -19.37
C ARG A 128 4.82 -8.49 -18.66
N THR A 129 3.53 -8.46 -18.35
CA THR A 129 2.96 -7.41 -17.50
C THR A 129 3.28 -7.71 -16.04
N LEU A 130 3.61 -6.69 -15.27
CA LEU A 130 3.73 -6.76 -13.82
C LEU A 130 2.35 -6.49 -13.19
N SER A 131 1.85 -7.42 -12.39
CA SER A 131 0.58 -7.26 -11.68
C SER A 131 0.85 -6.94 -10.21
N ILE A 132 0.75 -5.67 -9.83
CA ILE A 132 0.84 -5.25 -8.43
C ILE A 132 -0.57 -5.26 -7.84
N SER A 133 -0.86 -6.20 -6.93
CA SER A 133 -2.11 -6.25 -6.19
C SER A 133 -2.20 -5.04 -5.26
N ARG A 134 -2.87 -3.99 -5.71
CA ARG A 134 -3.19 -2.83 -4.85
C ARG A 134 -4.43 -3.16 -4.03
N PRO A 135 -4.48 -2.78 -2.75
CA PRO A 135 -5.72 -2.85 -1.97
C PRO A 135 -6.85 -2.17 -2.74
N ALA A 136 -7.97 -2.85 -2.91
CA ALA A 136 -9.17 -2.24 -3.48
C ALA A 136 -9.59 -1.09 -2.57
N LEU A 137 -9.72 0.11 -3.13
CA LEU A 137 -10.30 1.23 -2.40
C LEU A 137 -11.76 0.93 -2.10
N ALA A 138 -12.25 1.45 -0.98
CA ALA A 138 -13.63 1.31 -0.57
C ALA A 138 -14.55 1.84 -1.67
N ALA A 139 -15.57 1.05 -1.97
CA ALA A 139 -16.74 1.50 -2.70
C ALA A 139 -17.90 1.62 -1.71
N ASP A 140 -18.88 2.45 -2.05
CA ASP A 140 -20.08 2.59 -1.22
C ASP A 140 -20.81 1.24 -1.12
N THR A 141 -21.06 0.84 0.12
CA THR A 141 -21.83 -0.34 0.51
C THR A 141 -22.74 0.02 1.67
N GLY A 142 -23.67 -0.85 2.06
CA GLY A 142 -24.49 -0.61 3.25
C GLY A 142 -23.69 -0.45 4.55
N ALA A 143 -22.44 -0.91 4.60
CA ALA A 143 -21.57 -0.84 5.79
C ALA A 143 -20.45 0.21 5.68
N VAL A 144 -20.23 0.79 4.49
CA VAL A 144 -19.09 1.66 4.18
C VAL A 144 -19.53 2.73 3.19
N GLU A 145 -19.23 3.99 3.46
CA GLU A 145 -19.49 5.10 2.55
C GLU A 145 -18.20 5.93 2.39
N VAL A 146 -17.86 6.32 1.17
CA VAL A 146 -16.76 7.24 0.87
C VAL A 146 -17.35 8.61 0.58
N LEU A 147 -17.04 9.57 1.46
CA LEU A 147 -17.56 10.93 1.38
C LEU A 147 -16.52 11.86 0.77
N ASP A 148 -17.01 12.78 -0.06
CA ASP A 148 -16.24 13.95 -0.50
C ASP A 148 -16.63 15.13 0.38
N LEU A 149 -15.71 15.59 1.24
CA LEU A 149 -15.92 16.74 2.11
C LEU A 149 -15.51 18.06 1.46
N GLY A 150 -14.94 18.02 0.24
CA GLY A 150 -14.42 19.16 -0.48
C GLY A 150 -13.26 18.75 -1.40
N PRO A 151 -12.81 19.64 -2.31
CA PRO A 151 -11.81 19.30 -3.32
C PRO A 151 -10.55 18.63 -2.75
N GLY A 152 -10.40 17.33 -3.00
CA GLY A 152 -9.26 16.54 -2.55
C GLY A 152 -9.33 16.05 -1.10
N VAL A 153 -10.45 16.20 -0.40
CA VAL A 153 -10.66 15.77 0.99
C VAL A 153 -11.69 14.64 1.02
N GLN A 154 -11.19 13.41 1.03
CA GLN A 154 -12.04 12.23 1.17
C GLN A 154 -12.11 11.77 2.62
N ALA A 155 -13.29 11.32 3.04
CA ALA A 155 -13.52 10.72 4.34
C ALA A 155 -14.14 9.33 4.17
N LEU A 156 -13.79 8.43 5.10
CA LEU A 156 -14.38 7.11 5.17
C LEU A 156 -15.41 7.09 6.28
N ARG A 157 -16.65 6.71 5.98
CA ARG A 157 -17.67 6.46 6.98
C ARG A 157 -17.94 4.95 7.07
N LEU A 158 -17.85 4.41 8.27
CA LEU A 158 -18.15 3.02 8.58
C LEU A 158 -19.42 2.95 9.41
N TYR A 159 -20.28 1.99 9.13
CA TYR A 159 -21.52 1.75 9.87
C TYR A 159 -21.46 0.43 10.61
N ALA A 160 -21.87 0.44 11.87
CA ALA A 160 -21.94 -0.75 12.70
C ALA A 160 -23.23 -0.79 13.51
N ALA A 161 -23.66 -1.99 13.87
CA ALA A 161 -24.72 -2.16 14.85
C ALA A 161 -24.22 -1.67 16.23
N SER A 162 -25.08 -0.97 16.97
CA SER A 162 -24.81 -0.60 18.35
C SER A 162 -24.65 -1.85 19.22
N ALA A 163 -23.67 -1.84 20.12
CA ALA A 163 -23.55 -2.89 21.15
C ALA A 163 -24.77 -2.93 22.08
N SER A 164 -25.55 -1.84 22.14
CA SER A 164 -26.67 -1.64 23.07
C SER A 164 -28.06 -1.84 22.44
N GLY A 165 -28.17 -2.10 21.13
CA GLY A 165 -29.47 -2.19 20.46
C GLY A 165 -29.41 -2.29 18.93
N PRO A 166 -30.56 -2.25 18.24
CA PRO A 166 -30.63 -2.36 16.77
C PRO A 166 -30.16 -1.08 16.05
N ASP A 167 -29.92 0.00 16.78
CA ASP A 167 -29.56 1.29 16.21
C ASP A 167 -28.17 1.25 15.57
N THR A 168 -28.01 1.99 14.47
CA THR A 168 -26.74 2.09 13.77
C THR A 168 -25.88 3.21 14.36
N VAL A 169 -24.62 2.89 14.64
CA VAL A 169 -23.57 3.84 14.98
C VAL A 169 -22.71 4.03 13.72
N SER A 170 -22.26 5.26 13.48
CA SER A 170 -21.34 5.55 12.38
C SER A 170 -20.03 6.15 12.90
N LEU A 171 -18.92 5.75 12.29
CA LEU A 171 -17.59 6.31 12.48
C LEU A 171 -17.16 6.98 11.17
N LEU A 172 -17.03 8.30 11.18
CA LEU A 172 -16.35 9.05 10.12
C LEU A 172 -14.86 9.15 10.47
N ALA A 173 -13.98 8.86 9.52
CA ALA A 173 -12.54 9.02 9.61
C ALA A 173 -12.01 9.84 8.42
N VAL A 174 -11.27 10.91 8.70
CA VAL A 174 -10.66 11.80 7.69
C VAL A 174 -9.28 12.24 8.15
N ASP A 175 -8.37 12.51 7.22
CA ASP A 175 -7.08 13.12 7.56
C ASP A 175 -7.27 14.55 8.08
N LEU A 176 -6.90 14.78 9.34
CA LEU A 176 -6.99 16.08 9.99
C LEU A 176 -6.18 17.15 9.23
N GLY A 177 -5.06 16.77 8.62
CA GLY A 177 -4.23 17.66 7.81
C GLY A 177 -4.90 18.16 6.53
N LEU A 178 -5.92 17.46 6.04
CA LEU A 178 -6.67 17.86 4.85
C LEU A 178 -7.96 18.62 5.19
N LEU A 179 -8.43 18.59 6.43
CA LEU A 179 -9.65 19.32 6.82
C LEU A 179 -9.52 20.83 6.60
N ALA A 180 -8.31 21.39 6.68
CA ALA A 180 -8.07 22.80 6.35
C ALA A 180 -8.37 23.15 4.88
N LEU A 181 -8.38 22.16 3.97
CA LEU A 181 -8.80 22.35 2.57
C LEU A 181 -10.32 22.38 2.43
N ALA A 182 -11.03 21.57 3.22
CA ALA A 182 -12.49 21.53 3.23
C ALA A 182 -13.10 22.73 3.99
N TYR A 183 -12.41 23.22 5.03
CA TYR A 183 -12.84 24.34 5.88
C TYR A 183 -11.75 25.42 5.98
N PRO A 184 -11.51 26.20 4.91
CA PRO A 184 -10.43 27.18 4.85
C PRO A 184 -10.46 28.22 5.97
N GLU A 185 -11.66 28.57 6.46
CA GLU A 185 -11.87 29.49 7.56
C GLU A 185 -11.33 28.97 8.90
N GLN A 186 -11.20 27.66 9.06
CA GLN A 186 -10.70 27.00 10.28
C GLN A 186 -9.21 26.67 10.21
N ARG A 187 -8.56 26.90 9.07
CA ARG A 187 -7.17 26.49 8.80
C ARG A 187 -6.18 26.92 9.88
N ALA A 188 -6.24 28.18 10.33
CA ALA A 188 -5.30 28.68 11.33
C ALA A 188 -5.41 27.94 12.67
N ALA A 189 -6.63 27.56 13.06
CA ALA A 189 -6.87 26.78 14.28
C ALA A 189 -6.39 25.33 14.10
N LEU A 190 -6.69 24.71 12.97
CA LEU A 190 -6.24 23.33 12.65
C LEU A 190 -4.71 23.23 12.57
N ASP A 191 -4.05 24.18 11.91
CA ASP A 191 -2.59 24.25 11.80
C ASP A 191 -1.92 24.49 13.16
N ALA A 192 -2.58 25.19 14.09
CA ALA A 192 -2.09 25.32 15.46
C ALA A 192 -2.20 24.00 16.22
N GLN A 193 -3.36 23.34 16.16
CA GLN A 193 -3.57 22.04 16.80
C GLN A 193 -2.59 20.97 16.30
N LEU A 194 -2.38 20.85 14.98
CA LEU A 194 -1.44 19.89 14.40
C LEU A 194 0.00 20.12 14.87
N ARG A 195 0.40 21.40 15.04
CA ARG A 195 1.72 21.73 15.58
C ARG A 195 1.86 21.34 17.05
N ASP A 196 0.84 21.63 17.86
CA ASP A 196 0.82 21.30 19.29
C ASP A 196 0.84 19.77 19.51
N LEU A 197 0.20 19.03 18.62
CA LEU A 197 0.19 17.57 18.62
C LEU A 197 1.51 16.94 18.14
N HIS A 198 2.44 17.73 17.58
CA HIS A 198 3.67 17.26 16.94
C HIS A 198 3.46 16.07 15.99
N ALA A 199 2.28 15.98 15.38
CA ALA A 199 1.83 14.80 14.66
C ALA A 199 1.53 15.15 13.20
N ASP A 200 2.15 14.40 12.29
CA ASP A 200 2.02 14.54 10.84
C ASP A 200 0.94 13.62 10.24
N LYS A 201 0.48 12.63 11.02
CA LYS A 201 -0.44 11.56 10.62
C LYS A 201 -1.54 11.39 11.67
N VAL A 202 -2.54 12.26 11.59
CA VAL A 202 -3.67 12.28 12.52
C VAL A 202 -4.97 12.10 11.74
N LEU A 203 -5.77 11.13 12.17
CA LEU A 203 -7.15 10.99 11.69
C LEU A 203 -8.06 11.76 12.64
N PHE A 204 -8.90 12.63 12.09
CA PHE A 204 -10.05 13.17 12.80
C PHE A 204 -11.21 12.18 12.70
N LEU A 205 -11.82 11.89 13.85
CA LEU A 205 -12.89 10.93 14.01
C LEU A 205 -14.15 11.63 14.49
N VAL A 206 -15.28 11.33 13.85
CA VAL A 206 -16.61 11.75 14.33
C VAL A 206 -17.48 10.52 14.47
N ILE A 207 -17.99 10.29 15.66
CA ILE A 207 -18.87 9.18 15.98
C ILE A 207 -20.27 9.70 16.23
N THR A 208 -21.26 9.15 15.52
CA THR A 208 -22.67 9.49 15.67
C THR A 208 -23.52 8.24 15.81
N SER A 209 -24.72 8.39 16.39
CA SER A 209 -25.66 7.28 16.58
C SER A 209 -27.10 7.72 16.31
N LEU A 210 -27.91 6.81 15.78
CA LEU A 210 -29.35 7.02 15.59
C LEU A 210 -30.18 6.76 16.86
N GLY A 211 -29.57 6.18 17.89
CA GLY A 211 -30.18 5.96 19.21
C GLY A 211 -29.15 5.88 20.32
N PRO A 212 -29.55 5.58 21.56
CA PRO A 212 -28.62 5.39 22.68
C PRO A 212 -27.62 4.26 22.39
N ALA A 213 -26.33 4.55 22.46
CA ALA A 213 -25.26 3.59 22.18
C ALA A 213 -24.01 3.83 23.03
N VAL A 214 -23.13 2.83 23.06
CA VAL A 214 -21.78 2.95 23.60
C VAL A 214 -20.79 2.89 22.44
N TRP A 215 -19.78 3.76 22.47
CA TRP A 215 -18.71 3.73 21.47
C TRP A 215 -17.72 2.60 21.78
N ASP A 216 -17.40 1.79 20.76
CA ASP A 216 -16.22 0.93 20.78
C ASP A 216 -14.99 1.72 20.29
N PRO A 217 -14.03 2.08 21.17
CA PRO A 217 -12.86 2.86 20.79
C PRO A 217 -11.79 2.02 20.08
N ALA A 218 -11.99 0.71 19.88
CA ALA A 218 -11.06 -0.16 19.19
C ALA A 218 -11.16 0.02 17.66
N ILE A 219 -10.21 0.75 17.10
CA ILE A 219 -10.10 0.98 15.66
C ILE A 219 -8.83 0.29 15.18
N TYR A 220 -8.94 -0.58 14.19
CA TYR A 220 -7.77 -1.19 13.57
C TYR A 220 -7.43 -0.45 12.29
N VAL A 221 -6.16 -0.08 12.15
CA VAL A 221 -5.63 0.44 10.89
C VAL A 221 -4.65 -0.57 10.32
N VAL A 222 -4.78 -0.85 9.03
CA VAL A 222 -3.97 -1.82 8.31
C VAL A 222 -3.36 -1.14 7.09
N GLN A 223 -2.05 -1.27 6.94
CA GLN A 223 -1.32 -0.89 5.74
C GLN A 223 -0.14 -1.83 5.57
N ASP A 224 0.07 -2.36 4.37
CA ASP A 224 1.26 -3.18 4.05
C ASP A 224 1.45 -4.33 5.06
N ASP A 225 0.36 -5.04 5.36
CA ASP A 225 0.27 -6.14 6.35
C ASP A 225 0.57 -5.77 7.81
N LEU A 226 0.92 -4.51 8.09
CA LEU A 226 1.01 -3.98 9.44
C LEU A 226 -0.39 -3.61 9.94
N GLU A 227 -0.91 -4.40 10.88
CA GLU A 227 -2.13 -4.10 11.62
C GLU A 227 -1.80 -3.46 12.97
N VAL A 228 -2.42 -2.32 13.27
CA VAL A 228 -2.28 -1.63 14.55
C VAL A 228 -3.64 -1.30 15.14
N LEU A 229 -3.82 -1.68 16.41
CA LEU A 229 -4.97 -1.28 17.22
C LEU A 229 -4.77 0.13 17.77
N LEU A 230 -5.61 1.05 17.33
CA LEU A 230 -5.79 2.37 17.90
C LEU A 230 -6.87 2.30 18.96
N ARG A 231 -6.60 2.84 20.16
CA ARG A 231 -7.56 2.87 21.25
C ARG A 231 -7.33 4.04 22.19
N ALA A 232 -8.40 4.50 22.81
CA ALA A 232 -8.32 5.50 23.86
C ALA A 232 -7.69 4.92 25.15
N PRO A 233 -7.00 5.74 25.96
CA PRO A 233 -6.62 7.15 25.71
C PRO A 233 -5.26 7.30 25.00
N LEU A 234 -4.60 6.20 24.63
CA LEU A 234 -3.19 6.21 24.23
C LEU A 234 -2.99 6.71 22.80
N THR A 235 -3.68 6.08 21.85
CA THR A 235 -3.57 6.37 20.41
C THR A 235 -4.83 7.00 19.86
N VAL A 236 -5.87 7.13 20.68
CA VAL A 236 -7.08 7.90 20.40
C VAL A 236 -7.33 8.86 21.55
N GLN A 237 -7.54 10.14 21.25
CA GLN A 237 -7.89 11.16 22.24
C GLN A 237 -9.27 11.73 21.92
N ILE A 238 -10.13 11.77 22.92
CA ILE A 238 -11.47 12.35 22.81
C ILE A 238 -11.33 13.86 22.99
N LEU A 239 -11.85 14.61 22.04
CA LEU A 239 -11.86 16.07 22.07
C LEU A 239 -13.17 16.60 22.66
N GLU A 240 -14.29 16.00 22.27
CA GLU A 240 -15.63 16.42 22.69
C GLU A 240 -16.61 15.25 22.73
N GLY A 241 -17.59 15.33 23.62
CA GLY A 241 -18.66 14.33 23.80
C GLY A 241 -18.36 13.29 24.89
N ASP A 242 -19.37 12.48 25.23
CA ASP A 242 -19.23 11.36 26.17
C ASP A 242 -19.17 10.03 25.40
N PRO A 243 -18.02 9.32 25.41
CA PRO A 243 -17.86 8.04 24.72
C PRO A 243 -18.81 6.93 25.22
N ASN A 244 -19.31 7.06 26.46
CA ASN A 244 -20.16 6.07 27.09
C ASN A 244 -21.66 6.37 26.91
N ALA A 245 -22.00 7.49 26.27
CA ALA A 245 -23.38 7.97 26.16
C ALA A 245 -23.66 8.60 24.78
N LEU A 246 -23.36 7.86 23.70
CA LEU A 246 -23.73 8.29 22.35
C LEU A 246 -25.24 8.35 22.21
N ARG A 247 -25.74 9.43 21.60
CA ARG A 247 -27.16 9.63 21.31
C ARG A 247 -27.36 10.55 20.10
N PRO A 248 -28.55 10.55 19.50
CA PRO A 248 -28.87 11.49 18.42
C PRO A 248 -28.58 12.94 18.83
N GLY A 249 -27.88 13.67 17.97
CA GLY A 249 -27.52 15.08 18.19
C GLY A 249 -26.40 15.33 19.21
N ALA A 250 -25.79 14.29 19.80
CA ALA A 250 -24.62 14.43 20.67
C ALA A 250 -23.46 13.57 20.13
N PRO A 251 -22.74 14.04 19.10
CA PRO A 251 -21.62 13.31 18.52
C PRO A 251 -20.44 13.26 19.50
N VAL A 252 -19.57 12.27 19.31
CA VAL A 252 -18.23 12.24 19.92
C VAL A 252 -17.22 12.61 18.84
N ALA A 253 -16.38 13.60 19.14
CA ALA A 253 -15.25 13.98 18.31
C ALA A 253 -13.95 13.49 18.94
N ALA A 254 -13.10 12.86 18.15
CA ALA A 254 -11.82 12.33 18.61
C ALA A 254 -10.74 12.49 17.55
N VAL A 255 -9.49 12.34 17.96
CA VAL A 255 -8.34 12.23 17.06
C VAL A 255 -7.62 10.91 17.30
N ALA A 256 -7.17 10.27 16.24
CA ALA A 256 -6.38 9.05 16.29
C ALA A 256 -5.00 9.29 15.68
N PHE A 257 -3.96 8.91 16.42
CA PHE A 257 -2.57 9.08 16.02
C PHE A 257 -2.09 7.81 15.34
N LEU A 258 -1.71 7.94 14.06
CA LEU A 258 -1.15 6.82 13.33
C LEU A 258 0.34 6.67 13.65
N PRO A 259 0.85 5.44 13.72
CA PRO A 259 2.29 5.21 13.85
C PRO A 259 3.09 5.85 12.71
N SER A 260 4.35 6.21 13.00
CA SER A 260 5.24 6.81 12.01
C SER A 260 5.53 5.91 10.80
N SER A 261 5.28 4.60 10.90
CA SER A 261 5.41 3.64 9.79
C SER A 261 4.31 3.76 8.73
N PHE A 262 3.16 4.38 9.03
CA PHE A 262 2.07 4.53 8.06
C PHE A 262 2.37 5.65 7.06
N ASP A 263 2.08 5.47 5.78
CA ASP A 263 2.12 6.52 4.75
C ASP A 263 0.70 6.84 4.26
N LEU A 264 0.25 8.06 4.51
CA LEU A 264 -1.07 8.54 4.09
C LEU A 264 -1.20 8.72 2.56
N ARG A 265 -0.09 8.68 1.81
CA ARG A 265 -0.07 8.66 0.33
C ARG A 265 -0.24 7.25 -0.26
N ARG A 266 -0.41 6.25 0.60
CA ARG A 266 -0.74 4.88 0.21
C ARG A 266 -2.12 4.52 0.75
N PRO A 267 -2.79 3.51 0.16
CA PRO A 267 -4.05 3.01 0.71
C PRO A 267 -3.90 2.62 2.18
N VAL A 268 -4.81 3.10 3.02
CA VAL A 268 -4.92 2.73 4.44
C VAL A 268 -6.29 2.09 4.64
N GLN A 269 -6.31 0.88 5.16
CA GLN A 269 -7.55 0.23 5.57
C GLN A 269 -7.87 0.60 7.01
N VAL A 270 -9.11 1.00 7.25
CA VAL A 270 -9.67 1.22 8.58
C VAL A 270 -10.72 0.14 8.82
N ARG A 271 -10.67 -0.48 10.00
CA ARG A 271 -11.62 -1.50 10.46
C ARG A 271 -12.17 -1.08 11.82
N TRP A 272 -13.47 -1.17 11.96
CA TRP A 272 -14.15 -0.80 13.19
C TRP A 272 -15.49 -1.54 13.30
N ALA A 273 -15.74 -2.16 14.47
CA ALA A 273 -16.99 -2.83 14.80
C ALA A 273 -17.55 -3.74 13.69
N GLY A 274 -16.67 -4.51 13.04
CA GLY A 274 -17.01 -5.46 11.98
C GLY A 274 -17.10 -4.86 10.56
N ALA A 275 -17.11 -3.53 10.42
CA ALA A 275 -17.01 -2.84 9.14
C ALA A 275 -15.54 -2.58 8.76
N SER A 276 -15.26 -2.50 7.46
CA SER A 276 -13.92 -2.22 6.93
C SER A 276 -13.97 -1.46 5.62
N GLY A 277 -13.14 -0.43 5.48
CA GLY A 277 -12.95 0.26 4.21
C GLY A 277 -11.52 0.72 4.03
N THR A 278 -11.06 0.77 2.79
CA THR A 278 -9.71 1.21 2.42
C THR A 278 -9.78 2.55 1.70
N LEU A 279 -8.99 3.54 2.12
CA LEU A 279 -8.98 4.85 1.50
C LEU A 279 -7.56 5.34 1.24
N LEU A 280 -7.38 6.07 0.13
CA LEU A 280 -6.17 6.82 -0.14
C LEU A 280 -6.36 8.24 0.41
N LEU A 281 -5.78 8.50 1.59
CA LEU A 281 -6.05 9.72 2.35
C LEU A 281 -5.40 10.95 1.72
N ARG A 282 -4.18 10.83 1.18
CA ARG A 282 -3.47 11.90 0.45
C ARG A 282 -3.16 11.46 -0.98
N ARG A 283 -3.28 12.38 -1.93
CA ARG A 283 -2.87 12.21 -3.33
C ARG A 283 -1.59 12.97 -3.62
#